data_AF-A0A660WL60-F1
#
_entry.id   AF-A0A660WL60-F1
#
_cell.length_a   1.000
_cell.length_b   1.000
_cell.length_c   1.000
_cell.angle_alpha   90.00
_cell.angle_beta   90.00
_cell.angle_gamma   90.00
#
_symmetry.space_group_name_H-M   'P 1'
#
loop_
_entity.id
_entity.type
_entity.pdbx_description
1 polymer ?
#
loop_
_entity_poly.entity_id
_entity_poly.type
_entity_poly.pdbx_seq_one_letter_code
_entity_poly.pdbx_strand_id
1 'polypeptide(L)'
;MKRLIIFLFVTFSFAFAKGNWFDRNKELEVIFPDKVWKFIEKADLLIKKGRVEDADYCLRVAKHLTDQARPFKPADWPKGWPKDEEAMKFLKYATPDAYIDRIIGDYAYSQGKNKEAIKYFHNYLQKSIIPDSSYMMKLATIYEMEGLWKDALILYRDLLHCLETENFHGTKYSANYVMRKMKNIELKIKKPWILVLDVSFMNVPPFLHKDFSSLFSKEIKNCKKVKIIPEESLIRIMEEEKLTLKDLENEDELSRIGKMLNASYVVKSILAKANREYIFQVRIFNVDEKKWFEDYEYKTEDFRNFPNYIKRFVYEFENEKIPEDLWLPFKKIRWNYETDGEILSLKISKGCERIICGCESGSVYIFNRDGKVLKRFRMKDRIVKVGVSPDGKFFAWGTLEGKIYFTDLFTLKSKKIGNLIRGIGICKNGKFFTFAVNNRVYYADRKGEIFWEREFPFWVSAVEISQDGRDVYIGGENGEIVNINEEGNIVWSKRGRNKIIRIKFSPDEKFLSFEDIDGNTVVFDRNARKMAELVPGSEKKFTSFSSELLQCLTGKRGNFFYFLSPSEDKVWKYEVERKVSFIESTPKGKEAIAAEGKNLFFISIEWK
;
A
#
# COMPACT_ATOMS: atom_id res chain seq x y z
N MET A 1 12.18 4.35 24.75
CA MET A 1 13.13 4.48 23.61
C MET A 1 13.17 3.17 22.83
N LYS A 2 12.36 3.03 21.79
CA LYS A 2 12.48 2.00 20.74
C LYS A 2 12.14 2.69 19.42
N ARG A 3 13.12 2.77 18.53
CA ARG A 3 12.98 3.45 17.23
C ARG A 3 12.06 2.61 16.34
N LEU A 4 10.93 3.21 15.98
CA LEU A 4 9.97 2.71 15.01
C LEU A 4 10.60 2.88 13.62
N ILE A 5 11.09 1.79 13.02
CA ILE A 5 11.54 1.78 11.62
C ILE A 5 10.29 1.64 10.76
N ILE A 6 9.72 2.78 10.37
CA ILE A 6 8.65 2.85 9.39
C ILE A 6 9.31 2.72 8.02
N PHE A 7 9.17 1.57 7.36
CA PHE A 7 9.38 1.45 5.92
C PHE A 7 8.24 2.18 5.20
N LEU A 8 8.35 3.50 5.17
CA LEU A 8 7.57 4.36 4.28
C LEU A 8 8.25 4.24 2.92
N PHE A 9 7.73 3.35 2.06
CA PHE A 9 7.86 3.52 0.61
C PHE A 9 7.12 4.82 0.24
N VAL A 10 7.73 5.96 0.56
CA VAL A 10 7.44 7.17 -0.18
C VAL A 10 8.22 6.99 -1.45
N THR A 11 7.53 6.63 -2.52
CA THR A 11 7.89 7.17 -3.82
C THR A 11 7.77 8.68 -3.68
N PHE A 12 8.81 9.32 -3.12
CA PHE A 12 9.03 10.74 -3.29
C PHE A 12 9.44 10.91 -4.75
N SER A 13 8.46 10.74 -5.63
CA SER A 13 8.41 11.51 -6.85
C SER A 13 8.22 12.94 -6.38
N PHE A 14 9.32 13.60 -5.97
CA PHE A 14 9.43 15.03 -6.21
C PHE A 14 9.46 15.18 -7.75
N ALA A 15 8.32 14.93 -8.38
CA ALA A 15 7.93 15.79 -9.47
C ALA A 15 8.07 17.18 -8.87
N PHE A 16 9.02 17.96 -9.36
CA PHE A 16 9.06 19.38 -9.09
C PHE A 16 7.65 19.87 -9.43
N ALA A 17 6.79 20.02 -8.41
CA ALA A 17 5.46 20.57 -8.60
C ALA A 17 5.68 21.88 -9.36
N LYS A 18 4.79 22.23 -10.29
CA LYS A 18 4.74 23.55 -10.90
C LYS A 18 4.34 24.61 -9.85
N GLY A 19 5.01 24.63 -8.68
CA GLY A 19 4.93 25.70 -7.72
C GLY A 19 5.41 27.01 -8.35
N ASN A 20 4.88 28.11 -7.85
CA ASN A 20 5.10 29.46 -8.37
C ASN A 20 6.59 29.72 -8.65
N TRP A 21 6.93 30.00 -9.91
CA TRP A 21 8.30 30.27 -10.35
C TRP A 21 8.87 31.52 -9.67
N PHE A 22 8.02 32.50 -9.38
CA PHE A 22 8.41 33.76 -8.77
C PHE A 22 8.83 33.56 -7.31
N ASP A 23 8.01 32.88 -6.50
CA ASP A 23 8.28 32.68 -5.07
C ASP A 23 9.61 31.94 -4.81
N ARG A 24 10.02 31.03 -5.71
CA ARG A 24 11.31 30.32 -5.62
C ARG A 24 12.53 31.18 -5.87
N ASN A 25 12.34 32.32 -6.52
CA ASN A 25 13.42 33.20 -6.91
C ASN A 25 13.36 34.53 -6.18
N LYS A 26 12.33 34.78 -5.36
CA LYS A 26 12.13 36.05 -4.67
C LYS A 26 13.32 36.50 -3.83
N GLU A 27 14.02 35.56 -3.22
CA GLU A 27 15.25 35.83 -2.45
C GLU A 27 16.37 36.46 -3.28
N LEU A 28 16.34 36.31 -4.61
CA LEU A 28 17.30 36.91 -5.53
C LEU A 28 17.03 38.39 -5.80
N GLU A 29 15.96 38.98 -5.25
CA GLU A 29 15.69 40.41 -5.36
C GLU A 29 16.91 41.25 -4.98
N VAL A 30 17.59 40.85 -3.90
CA VAL A 30 18.74 41.58 -3.33
C VAL A 30 19.96 41.68 -4.27
N ILE A 31 20.05 40.85 -5.33
CA ILE A 31 21.16 40.90 -6.29
C ILE A 31 20.83 41.69 -7.58
N PHE A 32 19.58 42.17 -7.72
CA PHE A 32 19.14 42.93 -8.88
C PHE A 32 18.82 44.38 -8.50
N PRO A 33 19.19 45.37 -9.33
CA PRO A 33 18.65 46.72 -9.20
C PRO A 33 17.12 46.74 -9.36
N ASP A 34 16.44 47.67 -8.69
CA ASP A 34 14.99 47.90 -8.83
C ASP A 34 14.52 47.96 -10.28
N LYS A 35 15.32 48.61 -11.15
CA LYS A 35 15.02 48.76 -12.58
C LYS A 35 14.92 47.42 -13.33
N VAL A 36 15.54 46.36 -12.81
CA VAL A 36 15.46 44.99 -13.35
C VAL A 36 14.37 44.21 -12.62
N TRP A 37 14.38 44.21 -11.28
CA TRP A 37 13.47 43.41 -10.47
C TRP A 37 12.00 43.75 -10.70
N LYS A 38 11.67 45.04 -10.87
CA LYS A 38 10.30 45.49 -11.19
C LYS A 38 9.72 44.83 -12.45
N PHE A 39 10.55 44.49 -13.45
CA PHE A 39 10.06 43.76 -14.62
C PHE A 39 9.76 42.29 -14.30
N ILE A 40 10.53 41.66 -13.41
CA ILE A 40 10.30 40.29 -12.95
C ILE A 40 9.00 40.21 -12.16
N GLU A 41 8.78 41.14 -11.22
CA GLU A 41 7.51 41.24 -10.47
C GLU A 41 6.32 41.50 -11.39
N LYS A 42 6.48 42.42 -12.36
CA LYS A 42 5.45 42.71 -13.35
C LYS A 42 5.11 41.48 -14.19
N ALA A 43 6.09 40.65 -14.54
CA ALA A 43 5.85 39.40 -15.24
C ALA A 43 4.98 38.43 -14.43
N ASP A 44 5.25 38.26 -13.13
CA ASP A 44 4.42 37.43 -12.24
C ASP A 44 2.97 37.94 -12.15
N LEU A 45 2.78 39.26 -11.99
CA LEU A 45 1.46 39.88 -11.98
C LEU A 45 0.69 39.69 -13.30
N LEU A 46 1.39 39.75 -14.44
CA LEU A 46 0.79 39.55 -15.75
C LEU A 46 0.39 38.09 -15.98
N ILE A 47 1.19 37.14 -15.50
CA ILE A 47 0.85 35.71 -15.55
C ILE A 47 -0.38 35.40 -14.71
N LYS A 48 -0.48 35.96 -13.49
CA LYS A 48 -1.68 35.84 -12.65
C LYS A 48 -2.95 36.39 -13.33
N LYS A 49 -2.79 37.28 -14.32
CA LYS A 49 -3.85 37.86 -15.15
C LYS A 49 -4.04 37.15 -16.51
N GLY A 50 -3.31 36.06 -16.78
CA GLY A 50 -3.38 35.32 -18.05
C GLY A 50 -2.67 35.98 -19.23
N ARG A 51 -1.88 37.03 -19.02
CA ARG A 51 -1.18 37.80 -20.07
C ARG A 51 0.24 37.28 -20.31
N VAL A 52 0.35 36.11 -20.93
CA VAL A 52 1.63 35.39 -21.10
C VAL A 52 2.62 36.14 -22.00
N GLU A 53 2.18 36.72 -23.12
CA GLU A 53 3.07 37.43 -24.06
C GLU A 53 3.71 38.68 -23.45
N ASP A 54 2.93 39.42 -22.64
CA ASP A 54 3.43 40.59 -21.93
C ASP A 54 4.41 40.21 -20.82
N ALA A 55 4.19 39.07 -20.16
CA ALA A 55 5.11 38.54 -19.16
C ALA A 55 6.43 38.10 -19.81
N ASP A 56 6.37 37.40 -20.96
CA ASP A 56 7.53 37.06 -21.79
C ASP A 56 8.32 38.33 -22.16
N TYR A 57 7.62 39.41 -22.57
CA TYR A 57 8.26 40.69 -22.88
C TYR A 57 8.98 41.29 -21.66
N CYS A 58 8.33 41.32 -20.49
CA CYS A 58 8.95 41.85 -19.27
C CYS A 58 10.22 41.09 -18.89
N LEU A 59 10.21 39.75 -18.97
CA LEU A 59 11.39 38.94 -18.68
C LEU A 59 12.51 39.14 -19.72
N ARG A 60 12.18 39.32 -21.00
CA ARG A 60 13.17 39.71 -22.02
C ARG A 60 13.83 41.05 -21.72
N VAL A 61 13.06 42.04 -21.27
CA VAL A 61 13.60 43.35 -20.88
C VAL A 61 14.50 43.23 -19.64
N ALA A 62 14.06 42.50 -18.61
CA ALA A 62 14.88 42.23 -17.43
C ALA A 62 16.22 41.57 -17.80
N LYS A 63 16.18 40.58 -18.71
CA LYS A 63 17.38 39.93 -19.26
C LYS A 63 18.28 40.90 -19.99
N HIS A 64 17.72 41.71 -20.89
CA HIS A 64 18.47 42.69 -21.69
C HIS A 64 19.20 43.71 -20.81
N LEU A 65 18.51 44.26 -19.79
CA LEU A 65 19.10 45.18 -18.82
C LEU A 65 20.24 44.53 -18.02
N THR A 66 20.10 43.24 -17.70
CA THR A 66 21.15 42.47 -17.01
C THR A 66 22.35 42.21 -17.93
N ASP A 67 22.11 41.85 -19.19
CA ASP A 67 23.17 41.58 -20.16
C ASP A 67 23.96 42.84 -20.52
N GLN A 68 23.31 44.02 -20.60
CA GLN A 68 23.97 45.32 -20.83
C GLN A 68 24.92 45.74 -19.71
N ALA A 69 24.72 45.21 -18.49
CA ALA A 69 25.57 45.52 -17.36
C ALA A 69 26.86 44.69 -17.30
N ARG A 70 27.04 43.72 -18.20
CA ARG A 70 28.26 42.90 -18.22
C ARG A 70 29.52 43.74 -18.48
N PRO A 71 30.69 43.31 -17.96
CA PRO A 71 30.94 42.07 -17.23
C PRO A 71 30.70 42.18 -15.71
N PHE A 72 30.23 41.11 -15.07
CA PHE A 72 30.10 41.03 -13.61
C PHE A 72 31.38 40.49 -12.95
N LYS A 73 32.43 41.30 -12.90
CA LYS A 73 33.73 40.92 -12.32
C LYS A 73 33.96 41.63 -10.98
N PRO A 74 34.57 40.99 -9.97
CA PRO A 74 34.81 41.64 -8.67
C PRO A 74 35.60 42.95 -8.75
N ALA A 75 36.56 43.03 -9.68
CA ALA A 75 37.43 44.20 -9.89
C ALA A 75 36.78 45.33 -10.71
N ASP A 76 35.70 45.03 -11.44
CA ASP A 76 35.02 45.96 -12.35
C ASP A 76 33.51 45.70 -12.24
N TRP A 77 32.96 46.02 -11.06
CA TRP A 77 31.56 45.74 -10.76
C TRP A 77 30.66 46.85 -11.34
N PRO A 78 29.56 46.51 -12.03
CA PRO A 78 28.74 47.51 -12.70
C PRO A 78 28.14 48.54 -11.74
N LYS A 79 28.23 49.82 -12.08
CA LYS A 79 27.71 50.91 -11.23
C LYS A 79 26.20 50.77 -11.02
N GLY A 80 25.78 50.83 -9.75
CA GLY A 80 24.37 50.72 -9.36
C GLY A 80 23.84 49.28 -9.25
N TRP A 81 24.71 48.27 -9.35
CA TRP A 81 24.36 46.88 -9.06
C TRP A 81 24.70 46.49 -7.62
N PRO A 82 23.78 45.82 -6.89
CA PRO A 82 24.04 45.40 -5.52
C PRO A 82 25.29 44.52 -5.39
N LYS A 83 26.06 44.75 -4.33
CA LYS A 83 27.24 43.96 -3.91
C LYS A 83 27.45 44.05 -2.39
N ASP A 84 26.38 44.31 -1.65
CA ASP A 84 26.40 44.37 -0.19
C ASP A 84 26.40 42.97 0.42
N GLU A 85 26.39 42.89 1.75
CA GLU A 85 26.44 41.63 2.48
C GLU A 85 25.28 40.69 2.14
N GLU A 86 24.08 41.24 1.89
CA GLU A 86 22.91 40.44 1.49
C GLU A 86 23.05 39.88 0.08
N ALA A 87 23.49 40.70 -0.89
CA ALA A 87 23.77 40.25 -2.25
C ALA A 87 24.88 39.19 -2.27
N MET A 88 25.93 39.37 -1.46
CA MET A 88 27.07 38.43 -1.39
C MET A 88 26.70 37.04 -0.90
N LYS A 89 25.56 36.86 -0.20
CA LYS A 89 25.03 35.52 0.15
C LYS A 89 24.73 34.68 -1.09
N PHE A 90 24.40 35.31 -2.22
CA PHE A 90 24.06 34.67 -3.50
C PHE A 90 25.18 34.81 -4.53
N LEU A 91 25.80 35.99 -4.63
CA LEU A 91 26.82 36.28 -5.66
C LEU A 91 28.08 35.41 -5.55
N LYS A 92 28.32 34.78 -4.39
CA LYS A 92 29.39 33.79 -4.22
C LYS A 92 29.14 32.48 -5.00
N TYR A 93 27.90 32.20 -5.38
CA TYR A 93 27.51 31.00 -6.09
C TYR A 93 27.35 31.21 -7.60
N ALA A 94 26.78 32.34 -8.02
CA ALA A 94 26.60 32.67 -9.44
C ALA A 94 26.48 34.17 -9.67
N THR A 95 26.74 34.63 -10.90
CA THR A 95 26.61 36.04 -11.29
C THR A 95 25.13 36.42 -11.51
N PRO A 96 24.78 37.72 -11.47
CA PRO A 96 23.41 38.16 -11.74
C PRO A 96 22.88 37.72 -13.11
N ASP A 97 23.75 37.67 -14.12
CA ASP A 97 23.38 37.20 -15.46
C ASP A 97 23.23 35.67 -15.57
N ALA A 98 23.69 34.91 -14.58
CA ALA A 98 23.36 33.50 -14.43
C ALA A 98 22.00 33.37 -13.74
N TYR A 99 21.77 34.12 -12.66
CA TYR A 99 20.52 34.10 -11.92
C TYR A 99 19.32 34.57 -12.75
N ILE A 100 19.51 35.52 -13.66
CA ILE A 100 18.42 35.90 -14.58
C ILE A 100 18.05 34.75 -15.53
N ASP A 101 19.03 33.96 -15.97
CA ASP A 101 18.76 32.75 -16.77
C ASP A 101 18.02 31.71 -15.91
N ARG A 102 18.42 31.50 -14.64
CA ARG A 102 17.66 30.64 -13.70
C ARG A 102 16.19 31.06 -13.60
N ILE A 103 15.92 32.35 -13.39
CA ILE A 103 14.57 32.90 -13.25
C ILE A 103 13.74 32.66 -14.51
N ILE A 104 14.30 32.94 -15.69
CA ILE A 104 13.60 32.75 -16.97
C ILE A 104 13.37 31.27 -17.24
N GLY A 105 14.32 30.40 -16.90
CA GLY A 105 14.16 28.96 -17.01
C GLY A 105 13.04 28.42 -16.12
N ASP A 106 12.94 28.92 -14.88
CA ASP A 106 11.89 28.57 -13.93
C ASP A 106 10.51 28.99 -14.43
N TYR A 107 10.43 30.21 -14.95
CA TYR A 107 9.26 30.72 -15.62
C TYR A 107 8.86 29.84 -16.82
N ALA A 108 9.78 29.58 -17.76
CA ALA A 108 9.53 28.77 -18.95
C ALA A 108 9.03 27.36 -18.57
N TYR A 109 9.66 26.72 -17.57
CA TYR A 109 9.24 25.42 -17.06
C TYR A 109 7.81 25.45 -16.48
N SER A 110 7.46 26.51 -15.73
CA SER A 110 6.10 26.68 -15.19
C SER A 110 5.05 26.74 -16.30
N GLN A 111 5.38 27.36 -17.44
CA GLN A 111 4.53 27.47 -18.63
C GLN A 111 4.55 26.21 -19.52
N GLY A 112 5.30 25.16 -19.16
CA GLY A 112 5.45 23.95 -19.98
C GLY A 112 6.35 24.12 -21.21
N LYS A 113 7.13 25.20 -21.28
CA LYS A 113 8.10 25.47 -22.36
C LYS A 113 9.44 24.77 -22.06
N ASN A 114 9.46 23.43 -22.05
CA ASN A 114 10.62 22.64 -21.60
C ASN A 114 11.93 22.91 -22.38
N LYS A 115 11.87 23.07 -23.70
CA LYS A 115 13.05 23.40 -24.52
C LYS A 115 13.68 24.74 -24.15
N GLU A 116 12.84 25.73 -23.85
CA GLU A 116 13.30 27.05 -23.40
C GLU A 116 13.88 26.96 -21.98
N ALA A 117 13.23 26.22 -21.09
CA ALA A 117 13.75 25.94 -19.75
C ALA A 117 15.13 25.27 -19.78
N ILE A 118 15.32 24.25 -20.65
CA ILE A 118 16.62 23.59 -20.86
C ILE A 118 17.70 24.61 -21.20
N LYS A 119 17.45 25.46 -22.21
CA LYS A 119 18.41 26.48 -22.66
C LYS A 119 18.85 27.38 -21.49
N TYR A 120 17.90 27.88 -20.74
CA TYR A 120 18.18 28.82 -19.66
C TYR A 120 18.81 28.16 -18.43
N PHE A 121 18.37 26.97 -18.03
CA PHE A 121 19.02 26.23 -16.94
C PHE A 121 20.43 25.79 -17.30
N HIS A 122 20.68 25.41 -18.56
CA HIS A 122 22.02 25.10 -19.04
C HIS A 122 22.93 26.33 -18.96
N ASN A 123 22.47 27.49 -19.43
CA ASN A 123 23.21 28.74 -19.32
C ASN A 123 23.49 29.14 -17.87
N TYR A 124 22.50 28.98 -16.97
CA TYR A 124 22.68 29.23 -15.55
C TYR A 124 23.81 28.36 -14.98
N LEU A 125 23.72 27.04 -15.15
CA LEU A 125 24.69 26.10 -14.60
C LEU A 125 26.10 26.31 -15.17
N GLN A 126 26.23 26.67 -16.45
CA GLN A 126 27.54 26.99 -17.06
C GLN A 126 28.18 28.25 -16.49
N LYS A 127 27.38 29.20 -15.98
CA LYS A 127 27.85 30.47 -15.41
C LYS A 127 27.94 30.43 -13.88
N SER A 128 27.46 29.37 -13.24
CA SER A 128 27.59 29.18 -11.80
C SER A 128 29.06 28.97 -11.44
N ILE A 129 29.51 29.66 -10.39
CA ILE A 129 30.85 29.54 -9.81
C ILE A 129 30.94 28.22 -9.02
N ILE A 130 29.88 27.92 -8.25
CA ILE A 130 29.72 26.66 -7.52
C ILE A 130 28.50 25.96 -8.10
N PRO A 131 28.58 24.66 -8.46
CA PRO A 131 27.44 23.92 -9.00
C PRO A 131 26.19 23.96 -8.10
N ASP A 132 25.03 24.19 -8.71
CA ASP A 132 23.73 24.17 -8.04
C ASP A 132 23.10 22.77 -8.21
N SER A 133 23.21 21.94 -7.18
CA SER A 133 22.75 20.55 -7.24
C SER A 133 21.24 20.44 -7.48
N SER A 134 20.46 21.40 -6.97
CA SER A 134 19.01 21.45 -7.16
C SER A 134 18.66 21.67 -8.63
N TYR A 135 19.37 22.56 -9.31
CA TYR A 135 19.16 22.83 -10.74
C TYR A 135 19.81 21.80 -11.66
N MET A 136 20.91 21.15 -11.27
CA MET A 136 21.45 20.00 -11.98
C MET A 136 20.44 18.84 -12.00
N MET A 137 19.89 18.48 -10.83
CA MET A 137 18.82 17.45 -10.74
C MET A 137 17.58 17.84 -11.55
N LYS A 138 17.17 19.11 -11.47
CA LYS A 138 16.01 19.61 -12.22
C LYS A 138 16.21 19.52 -13.72
N LEU A 139 17.35 20.00 -14.24
CA LEU A 139 17.66 19.95 -15.65
C LEU A 139 17.80 18.49 -16.14
N ALA A 140 18.44 17.61 -15.37
CA ALA A 140 18.56 16.19 -15.71
C ALA A 140 17.19 15.50 -15.80
N THR A 141 16.27 15.85 -14.90
CA THR A 141 14.88 15.36 -14.94
C THR A 141 14.13 15.88 -16.16
N ILE A 142 14.35 17.14 -16.57
CA ILE A 142 13.74 17.69 -17.79
C ILE A 142 14.31 16.99 -19.04
N TYR A 143 15.61 16.70 -19.07
CA TYR A 143 16.21 15.89 -20.12
C TYR A 143 15.58 14.50 -20.22
N GLU A 144 15.32 13.82 -19.08
CA GLU A 144 14.55 12.57 -19.09
C GLU A 144 13.15 12.74 -19.69
N MET A 145 12.43 13.80 -19.34
CA MET A 145 11.08 14.07 -19.85
C MET A 145 11.06 14.29 -21.36
N GLU A 146 12.07 14.97 -21.91
CA GLU A 146 12.20 15.25 -23.34
C GLU A 146 12.87 14.10 -24.12
N GLY A 147 13.23 12.99 -23.47
CA GLY A 147 13.91 11.85 -24.10
C GLY A 147 15.39 12.09 -24.43
N LEU A 148 16.00 13.14 -23.87
CA LEU A 148 17.42 13.50 -23.99
C LEU A 148 18.27 12.68 -23.01
N TRP A 149 18.21 11.35 -23.14
CA TRP A 149 18.76 10.40 -22.17
C TRP A 149 20.27 10.53 -21.96
N LYS A 150 21.03 10.84 -23.01
CA LYS A 150 22.49 10.99 -22.93
C LYS A 150 22.87 12.22 -22.11
N ASP A 151 22.20 13.35 -22.35
CA ASP A 151 22.43 14.60 -21.62
C ASP A 151 22.03 14.46 -20.15
N ALA A 152 20.91 13.78 -19.87
CA ALA A 152 20.52 13.43 -18.50
C ALA A 152 21.59 12.60 -17.79
N LEU A 153 22.13 11.56 -18.44
CA LEU A 153 23.15 10.69 -17.85
C LEU A 153 24.45 11.43 -17.54
N ILE A 154 24.90 12.31 -18.44
CA ILE A 154 26.09 13.15 -18.22
C ILE A 154 25.86 14.04 -16.99
N LEU A 155 24.73 14.75 -16.95
CA LEU A 155 24.45 15.68 -15.87
C LEU A 155 24.26 14.98 -14.51
N TYR A 156 23.73 13.76 -14.49
CA TYR A 156 23.68 12.95 -13.26
C TYR A 156 25.07 12.53 -12.78
N ARG A 157 26.01 12.24 -13.68
CA ARG A 157 27.40 11.94 -13.31
C ARG A 157 28.10 13.17 -12.74
N ASP A 158 27.91 14.32 -13.37
CA ASP A 158 28.44 15.59 -12.86
C ASP A 158 27.86 15.89 -11.46
N LEU A 159 26.56 15.66 -11.28
CA LEU A 159 25.90 15.82 -9.99
C LEU A 159 26.45 14.85 -8.94
N LEU A 160 26.65 13.57 -9.30
CA LEU A 160 27.23 12.58 -8.40
C LEU A 160 28.62 13.01 -7.93
N HIS A 161 29.48 13.45 -8.86
CA HIS A 161 30.81 13.97 -8.56
C HIS A 161 30.77 15.18 -7.60
N CYS A 162 29.83 16.10 -7.82
CA CYS A 162 29.62 17.25 -6.92
C CYS A 162 29.20 16.81 -5.51
N LEU A 163 28.31 15.81 -5.40
CA LEU A 163 27.85 15.29 -4.11
C LEU A 163 28.96 14.57 -3.33
N GLU A 164 29.86 13.88 -4.02
CA GLU A 164 30.98 13.16 -3.41
C GLU A 164 32.12 14.08 -2.96
N THR A 165 32.40 15.13 -3.74
CA THR A 165 33.40 16.15 -3.40
C THR A 165 32.88 17.18 -2.39
N GLU A 166 31.59 17.13 -2.06
CA GLU A 166 30.85 18.13 -1.28
C GLU A 166 31.01 19.58 -1.80
N ASN A 167 31.37 19.74 -3.08
CA ASN A 167 31.58 21.03 -3.73
C ASN A 167 30.34 21.48 -4.52
N PHE A 168 29.26 21.81 -3.80
CA PHE A 168 28.01 22.28 -4.40
C PHE A 168 27.22 23.17 -3.43
N HIS A 169 26.17 23.82 -3.93
CA HIS A 169 25.12 24.40 -3.11
C HIS A 169 23.73 23.90 -3.55
N GLY A 170 22.73 24.11 -2.71
CA GLY A 170 21.37 23.62 -2.94
C GLY A 170 21.07 22.32 -2.19
N THR A 171 20.27 21.43 -2.79
CA THR A 171 19.77 20.22 -2.14
C THR A 171 20.84 19.13 -2.07
N LYS A 172 21.12 18.60 -0.88
CA LYS A 172 21.97 17.41 -0.72
C LYS A 172 21.18 16.14 -1.07
N TYR A 173 21.32 15.66 -2.30
CA TYR A 173 20.73 14.40 -2.75
C TYR A 173 21.54 13.20 -2.26
N SER A 174 20.88 12.06 -2.06
CA SER A 174 21.58 10.79 -1.80
C SER A 174 22.31 10.32 -3.06
N ALA A 175 23.59 9.96 -2.94
CA ALA A 175 24.36 9.36 -4.03
C ALA A 175 23.66 8.11 -4.60
N ASN A 176 23.09 7.27 -3.73
CA ASN A 176 22.30 6.09 -4.12
C ASN A 176 21.05 6.43 -4.92
N TYR A 177 20.44 7.60 -4.67
CA TYR A 177 19.31 8.06 -5.47
C TYR A 177 19.74 8.47 -6.89
N VAL A 178 20.85 9.21 -7.01
CA VAL A 178 21.41 9.62 -8.31
C VAL A 178 21.89 8.42 -9.12
N MET A 179 22.58 7.47 -8.49
CA MET A 179 23.02 6.23 -9.15
C MET A 179 21.84 5.39 -9.67
N ARG A 180 20.71 5.34 -8.95
CA ARG A 180 19.49 4.68 -9.45
C ARG A 180 18.93 5.36 -10.70
N LYS A 181 18.94 6.70 -10.73
CA LYS A 181 18.56 7.46 -11.94
C LYS A 181 19.46 7.12 -13.12
N MET A 182 20.79 7.07 -12.90
CA MET A 182 21.77 6.70 -13.92
C MET A 182 21.52 5.28 -14.45
N LYS A 183 21.40 4.28 -13.56
CA LYS A 183 21.08 2.89 -13.91
C LYS A 183 19.83 2.80 -14.79
N ASN A 184 18.75 3.45 -14.37
CA ASN A 184 17.48 3.42 -15.10
C ASN A 184 17.59 4.00 -16.51
N ILE A 185 18.44 5.02 -16.71
CA ILE A 185 18.74 5.56 -18.04
C ILE A 185 19.56 4.55 -18.84
N GLU A 186 20.63 4.01 -18.28
CA GLU A 186 21.53 3.07 -18.98
C GLU A 186 20.80 1.80 -19.44
N LEU A 187 19.87 1.28 -18.64
CA LEU A 187 18.99 0.17 -19.00
C LEU A 187 18.14 0.48 -20.26
N LYS A 188 17.80 1.76 -20.50
CA LYS A 188 17.04 2.17 -21.70
C LYS A 188 17.93 2.29 -22.93
N ILE A 189 19.14 2.84 -22.79
CA ILE A 189 19.96 3.26 -23.95
C ILE A 189 21.09 2.31 -24.32
N LYS A 190 21.61 1.50 -23.39
CA LYS A 190 22.87 0.75 -23.59
C LYS A 190 22.74 -0.77 -23.45
N LYS A 191 21.69 -1.29 -22.79
CA LYS A 191 21.60 -2.69 -22.37
C LYS A 191 22.89 -3.17 -21.68
N PRO A 192 23.21 -2.63 -20.49
CA PRO A 192 24.48 -2.87 -19.81
C PRO A 192 24.72 -4.36 -19.56
N TRP A 193 25.99 -4.74 -19.53
CA TRP A 193 26.39 -6.08 -19.09
C TRP A 193 26.35 -6.14 -17.56
N ILE A 194 25.77 -7.20 -17.02
CA ILE A 194 25.71 -7.45 -15.59
C ILE A 194 26.42 -8.76 -15.24
N LEU A 195 27.20 -8.71 -14.18
CA LEU A 195 27.80 -9.88 -13.56
C LEU A 195 26.87 -10.36 -12.44
N VAL A 196 26.46 -11.62 -12.49
CA VAL A 196 25.60 -12.21 -11.46
C VAL A 196 26.45 -13.16 -10.64
N LEU A 197 26.57 -12.90 -9.34
CA LEU A 197 27.27 -13.79 -8.41
C LEU A 197 26.33 -14.88 -7.91
N ASP A 198 26.93 -16.00 -7.49
CA ASP A 198 26.20 -17.11 -6.88
C ASP A 198 25.38 -16.69 -5.67
N VAL A 199 24.23 -17.36 -5.51
CA VAL A 199 23.36 -17.14 -4.36
C VAL A 199 24.07 -17.58 -3.09
N SER A 200 24.23 -16.64 -2.16
CA SER A 200 24.75 -16.94 -0.82
C SER A 200 23.63 -17.44 0.08
N PHE A 201 23.81 -18.59 0.73
CA PHE A 201 22.80 -19.17 1.65
C PHE A 201 23.24 -19.04 3.10
N MET A 202 22.33 -18.58 3.98
CA MET A 202 22.58 -18.48 5.43
C MET A 202 21.46 -19.18 6.21
N ASN A 203 21.79 -20.27 6.92
CA ASN A 203 20.84 -21.08 7.70
C ASN A 203 19.65 -21.65 6.89
N VAL A 204 19.75 -21.69 5.56
CA VAL A 204 18.72 -22.25 4.67
C VAL A 204 18.93 -23.76 4.51
N PRO A 205 17.87 -24.59 4.56
CA PRO A 205 17.99 -26.03 4.33
C PRO A 205 18.65 -26.38 2.97
N PRO A 206 19.64 -27.29 2.93
CA PRO A 206 20.39 -27.61 1.71
C PRO A 206 19.55 -28.04 0.51
N PHE A 207 18.41 -28.72 0.75
CA PHE A 207 17.53 -29.18 -0.32
C PHE A 207 16.95 -28.03 -1.17
N LEU A 208 16.90 -26.80 -0.64
CA LEU A 208 16.40 -25.64 -1.38
C LEU A 208 17.47 -24.95 -2.23
N HIS A 209 18.76 -25.20 -1.98
CA HIS A 209 19.83 -24.38 -2.54
C HIS A 209 19.88 -24.49 -4.06
N LYS A 210 19.94 -25.72 -4.58
CA LYS A 210 20.03 -25.99 -6.03
C LYS A 210 18.83 -25.44 -6.79
N ASP A 211 17.62 -25.69 -6.29
CA ASP A 211 16.39 -25.27 -6.95
C ASP A 211 16.25 -23.75 -6.93
N PHE A 212 16.59 -23.11 -5.81
CA PHE A 212 16.55 -21.65 -5.70
C PHE A 212 17.57 -20.98 -6.63
N SER A 213 18.83 -21.44 -6.63
CA SER A 213 19.86 -20.90 -7.51
C SER A 213 19.49 -21.09 -8.98
N SER A 214 19.02 -22.28 -9.37
CA SER A 214 18.54 -22.55 -10.74
C SER A 214 17.40 -21.63 -11.15
N LEU A 215 16.42 -21.43 -10.26
CA LEU A 215 15.29 -20.53 -10.48
C LEU A 215 15.73 -19.08 -10.59
N PHE A 216 16.60 -18.59 -9.70
CA PHE A 216 17.14 -17.23 -9.74
C PHE A 216 17.91 -16.98 -11.04
N SER A 217 18.84 -17.88 -11.40
CA SER A 217 19.61 -17.80 -12.63
C SER A 217 18.74 -17.89 -13.89
N LYS A 218 17.64 -18.64 -13.85
CA LYS A 218 16.69 -18.71 -14.97
C LYS A 218 15.90 -17.40 -15.13
N GLU A 219 15.38 -16.86 -14.04
CA GLU A 219 14.52 -15.66 -14.11
C GLU A 219 15.34 -14.39 -14.36
N ILE A 220 16.56 -14.27 -13.81
CA ILE A 220 17.42 -13.12 -14.11
C ILE A 220 17.80 -13.07 -15.59
N LYS A 221 17.93 -14.24 -16.25
CA LYS A 221 18.11 -14.36 -17.71
C LYS A 221 16.92 -13.84 -18.53
N ASN A 222 15.75 -13.65 -17.90
CA ASN A 222 14.59 -13.05 -18.55
C ASN A 222 14.59 -11.51 -18.53
N CYS A 223 15.55 -10.86 -17.85
CA CYS A 223 15.72 -9.41 -17.93
C CYS A 223 15.98 -9.00 -19.40
N LYS A 224 15.12 -8.14 -19.96
CA LYS A 224 15.13 -7.69 -21.36
C LYS A 224 16.07 -6.52 -21.63
N LYS A 225 16.41 -5.76 -20.59
CA LYS A 225 17.17 -4.49 -20.63
C LYS A 225 18.64 -4.63 -20.25
N VAL A 226 19.13 -5.85 -20.04
CA VAL A 226 20.54 -6.13 -19.71
C VAL A 226 21.08 -7.27 -20.55
N LYS A 227 22.41 -7.42 -20.54
CA LYS A 227 23.11 -8.60 -21.00
C LYS A 227 23.75 -9.28 -19.81
N ILE A 228 23.72 -10.59 -19.73
CA ILE A 228 24.30 -11.33 -18.62
C ILE A 228 25.65 -11.88 -19.04
N ILE A 229 26.65 -11.63 -18.21
CA ILE A 229 27.98 -12.22 -18.38
C ILE A 229 27.89 -13.71 -18.06
N PRO A 230 28.39 -14.60 -18.93
CA PRO A 230 28.41 -16.03 -18.66
C PRO A 230 29.26 -16.37 -17.43
N GLU A 231 28.80 -17.31 -16.63
CA GLU A 231 29.44 -17.73 -15.38
C GLU A 231 30.87 -18.25 -15.63
N GLU A 232 31.07 -18.94 -16.75
CA GLU A 232 32.38 -19.47 -17.16
C GLU A 232 33.42 -18.37 -17.36
N SER A 233 32.97 -17.15 -17.70
CA SER A 233 33.87 -15.99 -17.86
C SER A 233 34.42 -15.53 -16.51
N LEU A 234 33.60 -15.56 -15.45
CA LEU A 234 34.05 -15.23 -14.10
C LEU A 234 35.02 -16.30 -13.59
N ILE A 235 34.66 -17.58 -13.73
CA ILE A 235 35.49 -18.71 -13.28
C ILE A 235 36.88 -18.62 -13.89
N ARG A 236 36.96 -18.42 -15.21
CA ARG A 236 38.23 -18.30 -15.92
C ARG A 236 39.11 -17.17 -15.38
N ILE A 237 38.54 -15.98 -15.17
CA ILE A 237 39.31 -14.83 -14.64
C ILE A 237 39.75 -15.09 -13.20
N MET A 238 38.90 -15.69 -12.37
CA MET A 238 39.26 -16.04 -10.99
C MET A 238 40.43 -17.03 -10.94
N GLU A 239 40.45 -18.02 -11.84
CA GLU A 239 41.57 -18.96 -11.97
C GLU A 239 42.85 -18.29 -12.48
N GLU A 240 42.76 -17.46 -13.52
CA GLU A 240 43.89 -16.72 -14.11
C GLU A 240 44.54 -15.76 -13.09
N GLU A 241 43.73 -15.04 -12.30
CA GLU A 241 44.18 -14.10 -11.26
C GLU A 241 44.47 -14.77 -9.90
N LYS A 242 44.21 -16.08 -9.77
CA LYS A 242 44.36 -16.85 -8.51
C LYS A 242 43.55 -16.29 -7.35
N LEU A 243 42.33 -15.84 -7.64
CA LEU A 243 41.41 -15.24 -6.67
C LEU A 243 40.40 -16.26 -6.12
N THR A 244 39.87 -15.96 -4.95
CA THR A 244 38.80 -16.71 -4.29
C THR A 244 37.52 -15.88 -4.19
N LEU A 245 36.39 -16.52 -3.88
CA LEU A 245 35.12 -15.81 -3.67
C LEU A 245 35.18 -14.79 -2.52
N LYS A 246 36.10 -14.96 -1.57
CA LYS A 246 36.30 -14.04 -0.45
C LYS A 246 36.91 -12.72 -0.92
N ASP A 247 37.75 -12.75 -1.95
CA ASP A 247 38.37 -11.54 -2.50
C ASP A 247 37.34 -10.63 -3.16
N LEU A 248 36.25 -11.20 -3.70
CA LEU A 248 35.10 -10.47 -4.24
C LEU A 248 34.25 -9.74 -3.18
N GLU A 249 34.56 -9.89 -1.89
CA GLU A 249 33.96 -9.06 -0.83
C GLU A 249 34.60 -7.66 -0.77
N ASN A 250 35.81 -7.49 -1.31
CA ASN A 250 36.47 -6.20 -1.41
C ASN A 250 35.93 -5.42 -2.63
N GLU A 251 35.49 -4.17 -2.42
CA GLU A 251 34.87 -3.33 -3.45
C GLU A 251 35.85 -2.95 -4.58
N ASP A 252 37.13 -2.75 -4.29
CA ASP A 252 38.14 -2.42 -5.29
C ASP A 252 38.42 -3.62 -6.21
N GLU A 253 38.57 -4.81 -5.63
CA GLU A 253 38.78 -6.03 -6.42
C GLU A 253 37.53 -6.39 -7.23
N LEU A 254 36.34 -6.25 -6.63
CA LEU A 254 35.08 -6.47 -7.33
C LEU A 254 34.91 -5.52 -8.53
N SER A 255 35.29 -4.24 -8.37
CA SER A 255 35.33 -3.27 -9.46
C SER A 255 36.35 -3.66 -10.53
N ARG A 256 37.55 -4.09 -10.14
CA ARG A 256 38.60 -4.52 -11.08
C ARG A 256 38.13 -5.70 -11.95
N ILE A 257 37.60 -6.75 -11.33
CA ILE A 257 37.06 -7.92 -12.03
C ILE A 257 35.86 -7.56 -12.88
N GLY A 258 34.95 -6.72 -12.37
CA GLY A 258 33.85 -6.17 -13.13
C GLY A 258 34.31 -5.48 -14.42
N LYS A 259 35.36 -4.65 -14.36
CA LYS A 259 35.95 -3.99 -15.53
C LYS A 259 36.57 -4.96 -16.52
N MET A 260 37.28 -5.99 -16.05
CA MET A 260 37.83 -7.04 -16.92
C MET A 260 36.75 -7.79 -17.69
N LEU A 261 35.57 -7.97 -17.08
CA LEU A 261 34.40 -8.60 -17.70
C LEU A 261 33.49 -7.63 -18.46
N ASN A 262 33.87 -6.34 -18.52
CA ASN A 262 33.05 -5.28 -19.10
C ASN A 262 31.65 -5.16 -18.46
N ALA A 263 31.53 -5.52 -17.17
CA ALA A 263 30.32 -5.39 -16.38
C ALA A 263 30.10 -3.93 -15.99
N SER A 264 28.89 -3.42 -16.16
CA SER A 264 28.47 -2.14 -15.58
C SER A 264 27.99 -2.31 -14.14
N TYR A 265 27.36 -3.44 -13.86
CA TYR A 265 26.80 -3.75 -12.53
C TYR A 265 27.13 -5.16 -12.10
N VAL A 266 27.30 -5.35 -10.79
CA VAL A 266 27.36 -6.68 -10.16
C VAL A 266 26.10 -6.88 -9.32
N VAL A 267 25.46 -8.04 -9.48
CA VAL A 267 24.28 -8.47 -8.75
C VAL A 267 24.68 -9.55 -7.76
N LYS A 268 24.56 -9.26 -6.46
CA LYS A 268 24.80 -10.23 -5.38
C LYS A 268 23.48 -10.58 -4.71
N SER A 269 23.18 -11.88 -4.63
CA SER A 269 21.96 -12.37 -4.01
C SER A 269 22.24 -13.19 -2.76
N ILE A 270 21.39 -13.04 -1.76
CA ILE A 270 21.51 -13.71 -0.46
C ILE A 270 20.12 -14.26 -0.09
N LEU A 271 20.04 -15.55 0.23
CA LEU A 271 18.88 -16.14 0.86
C LEU A 271 19.25 -16.58 2.28
N ALA A 272 18.64 -15.92 3.26
CA ALA A 272 18.81 -16.23 4.67
C ALA A 272 17.52 -16.82 5.25
N LYS A 273 17.65 -17.69 6.26
CA LYS A 273 16.53 -18.09 7.11
C LYS A 273 16.75 -17.58 8.52
N ALA A 274 15.79 -16.82 9.04
CA ALA A 274 15.78 -16.33 10.41
C ALA A 274 14.44 -16.68 11.07
N ASN A 275 14.47 -17.45 12.15
CA ASN A 275 13.27 -17.97 12.81
C ASN A 275 12.35 -18.74 11.85
N ARG A 276 11.15 -18.22 11.59
CA ARG A 276 10.14 -18.80 10.67
C ARG A 276 10.15 -18.15 9.28
N GLU A 277 10.99 -17.15 9.06
CA GLU A 277 10.99 -16.36 7.82
C GLU A 277 12.25 -16.63 6.99
N TYR A 278 12.04 -16.70 5.68
CA TYR A 278 13.09 -16.56 4.67
C TYR A 278 13.19 -15.10 4.27
N ILE A 279 14.43 -14.61 4.18
CA ILE A 279 14.78 -13.26 3.75
C ILE A 279 15.60 -13.40 2.47
N PHE A 280 15.04 -12.99 1.35
CA PHE A 280 15.71 -12.93 0.06
C PHE A 280 16.14 -11.50 -0.20
N GLN A 281 17.45 -11.27 -0.28
CA GLN A 281 18.04 -9.96 -0.54
C GLN A 281 18.81 -9.98 -1.85
N VAL A 282 18.70 -8.92 -2.65
CA VAL A 282 19.56 -8.69 -3.81
C VAL A 282 20.17 -7.31 -3.70
N ARG A 283 21.48 -7.21 -3.87
CA ARG A 283 22.26 -5.97 -3.81
C ARG A 283 22.87 -5.69 -5.16
N ILE A 284 22.91 -4.42 -5.54
CA ILE A 284 23.48 -3.95 -6.81
C ILE A 284 24.69 -3.08 -6.55
N PHE A 285 25.81 -3.47 -7.14
CA PHE A 285 27.08 -2.75 -7.11
C PHE A 285 27.29 -2.05 -8.46
N ASN A 286 27.69 -0.79 -8.42
CA ASN A 286 28.16 -0.07 -9.60
C ASN A 286 29.67 -0.26 -9.75
N VAL A 287 30.10 -0.81 -10.89
CA VAL A 287 31.49 -1.15 -11.15
C VAL A 287 32.37 0.09 -11.31
N ASP A 288 31.85 1.15 -11.93
CA ASP A 288 32.61 2.39 -12.17
C ASP A 288 32.76 3.21 -10.89
N GLU A 289 31.66 3.36 -10.13
CA GLU A 289 31.59 4.15 -8.89
C GLU A 289 32.10 3.40 -7.65
N LYS A 290 32.40 2.10 -7.80
CA LYS A 290 32.89 1.20 -6.75
C LYS A 290 31.99 1.12 -5.50
N LYS A 291 30.66 1.18 -5.67
CA LYS A 291 29.72 1.29 -4.54
C LYS A 291 28.49 0.41 -4.70
N TRP A 292 28.05 -0.18 -3.59
CA TRP A 292 26.70 -0.72 -3.44
C TRP A 292 25.69 0.41 -3.28
N PHE A 293 24.68 0.47 -4.14
CA PHE A 293 23.78 1.63 -4.18
C PHE A 293 22.29 1.30 -4.18
N GLU A 294 21.93 0.05 -4.38
CA GLU A 294 20.53 -0.39 -4.43
C GLU A 294 20.37 -1.79 -3.87
N ASP A 295 19.37 -1.95 -3.00
CA ASP A 295 19.05 -3.21 -2.33
C ASP A 295 17.55 -3.52 -2.48
N TYR A 296 17.25 -4.78 -2.74
CA TYR A 296 15.90 -5.36 -2.80
C TYR A 296 15.78 -6.39 -1.69
N GLU A 297 14.66 -6.40 -0.96
CA GLU A 297 14.45 -7.34 0.15
C GLU A 297 13.01 -7.87 0.13
N TYR A 298 12.88 -9.20 0.19
CA TYR A 298 11.60 -9.91 0.25
C TYR A 298 11.58 -10.87 1.43
N LYS A 299 10.44 -10.95 2.13
CA LYS A 299 10.27 -11.78 3.32
C LYS A 299 9.07 -12.72 3.17
N THR A 300 9.23 -13.98 3.58
CA THR A 300 8.15 -14.97 3.53
C THR A 300 8.36 -16.10 4.51
N GLU A 301 7.29 -16.58 5.11
CA GLU A 301 7.31 -17.84 5.88
C GLU A 301 7.23 -19.06 4.95
N ASP A 302 6.69 -18.88 3.75
CA ASP A 302 6.46 -19.93 2.77
C ASP A 302 7.44 -19.81 1.59
N PHE A 303 8.31 -20.81 1.42
CA PHE A 303 9.29 -20.87 0.34
C PHE A 303 8.64 -21.03 -1.04
N ARG A 304 7.37 -21.44 -1.13
CA ARG A 304 6.62 -21.51 -2.40
C ARG A 304 6.44 -20.14 -3.07
N ASN A 305 6.67 -19.06 -2.33
CA ASN A 305 6.63 -17.70 -2.86
C ASN A 305 7.93 -17.26 -3.57
N PHE A 306 9.03 -18.04 -3.50
CA PHE A 306 10.30 -17.67 -4.15
C PHE A 306 10.18 -17.38 -5.66
N PRO A 307 9.46 -18.18 -6.48
CA PRO A 307 9.25 -17.86 -7.89
C PRO A 307 8.58 -16.50 -8.11
N ASN A 308 7.69 -16.09 -7.21
CA ASN A 308 7.04 -14.79 -7.29
C ASN A 308 8.04 -13.66 -6.96
N TYR A 309 8.77 -13.76 -5.85
CA TYR A 309 9.72 -12.71 -5.44
C TYR A 309 10.87 -12.52 -6.41
N ILE A 310 11.41 -13.60 -6.98
CA ILE A 310 12.47 -13.50 -7.98
C ILE A 310 11.95 -12.77 -9.24
N LYS A 311 10.73 -13.05 -9.70
CA LYS A 311 10.12 -12.31 -10.81
C LYS A 311 9.87 -10.85 -10.47
N ARG A 312 9.43 -10.55 -9.25
CA ARG A 312 9.27 -9.16 -8.78
C ARG A 312 10.60 -8.42 -8.82
N PHE A 313 11.67 -9.04 -8.34
CA PHE A 313 13.02 -8.49 -8.44
C PHE A 313 13.39 -8.16 -9.89
N VAL A 314 13.14 -9.06 -10.85
CA VAL A 314 13.41 -8.80 -12.27
C VAL A 314 12.68 -7.54 -12.76
N TYR A 315 11.37 -7.41 -12.47
CA TYR A 315 10.62 -6.21 -12.85
C TYR A 315 11.13 -4.94 -12.15
N GLU A 316 11.37 -4.99 -10.84
CA GLU A 316 11.82 -3.84 -10.06
C GLU A 316 13.24 -3.41 -10.47
N PHE A 317 14.13 -4.36 -10.74
CA PHE A 317 15.49 -4.11 -11.24
C PHE A 317 15.49 -3.36 -12.57
N GLU A 318 14.57 -3.73 -13.46
CA GLU A 318 14.35 -3.07 -14.76
C GLU A 318 13.54 -1.77 -14.67
N ASN A 319 13.15 -1.37 -13.46
CA ASN A 319 12.27 -0.24 -13.18
C ASN A 319 10.95 -0.33 -13.98
N GLU A 320 10.40 -1.54 -14.04
CA GLU A 320 9.11 -1.87 -14.64
C GLU A 320 8.04 -2.05 -13.56
N LYS A 321 6.77 -1.84 -13.93
CA LYS A 321 5.65 -2.06 -13.02
C LYS A 321 5.46 -3.56 -12.79
N ILE A 322 5.39 -3.99 -11.54
CA ILE A 322 5.03 -5.36 -11.19
C ILE A 322 3.60 -5.66 -11.69
N PRO A 323 3.40 -6.68 -12.53
CA PRO A 323 2.08 -7.06 -13.01
C PRO A 323 1.21 -7.66 -11.88
N GLU A 324 -0.11 -7.54 -12.02
CA GLU A 324 -1.07 -7.86 -10.94
C GLU A 324 -1.09 -9.33 -10.55
N ASP A 325 -0.70 -10.24 -11.46
CA ASP A 325 -0.59 -11.67 -11.19
C ASP A 325 0.56 -12.02 -10.23
N LEU A 326 1.53 -11.11 -10.09
CA LEU A 326 2.62 -11.23 -9.12
C LEU A 326 2.31 -10.53 -7.79
N TRP A 327 1.17 -9.86 -7.64
CA TRP A 327 0.84 -9.23 -6.37
C TRP A 327 0.59 -10.26 -5.28
N LEU A 328 1.19 -10.01 -4.12
CA LEU A 328 0.97 -10.81 -2.92
C LEU A 328 0.18 -9.99 -1.90
N PRO A 329 -0.73 -10.62 -1.15
CA PRO A 329 -1.49 -9.93 -0.12
C PRO A 329 -0.61 -9.69 1.11
N PHE A 330 -0.66 -8.49 1.67
CA PHE A 330 -0.03 -8.18 2.94
C PHE A 330 -1.02 -7.54 3.92
N LYS A 331 -0.86 -7.93 5.19
CA LYS A 331 -1.67 -7.48 6.31
C LYS A 331 -1.20 -6.10 6.77
N LYS A 332 -2.12 -5.14 6.87
CA LYS A 332 -1.87 -3.84 7.49
C LYS A 332 -2.88 -3.56 8.60
N ILE A 333 -2.39 -3.28 9.80
CA ILE A 333 -3.23 -2.81 10.91
C ILE A 333 -3.48 -1.32 10.69
N ARG A 334 -4.75 -0.92 10.64
CA ARG A 334 -5.15 0.49 10.51
C ARG A 334 -5.29 1.17 11.86
N TRP A 335 -5.92 0.49 12.81
CA TRP A 335 -6.05 0.94 14.19
C TRP A 335 -6.27 -0.26 15.10
N ASN A 336 -6.01 -0.06 16.38
CA ASN A 336 -6.35 -0.99 17.45
C ASN A 336 -7.10 -0.25 18.56
N TYR A 337 -7.93 -0.97 19.30
CA TYR A 337 -8.68 -0.43 20.43
C TYR A 337 -8.78 -1.46 21.54
N GLU A 338 -8.53 -1.04 22.78
CA GLU A 338 -8.66 -1.89 23.96
C GLU A 338 -9.98 -1.59 24.69
N THR A 339 -10.83 -2.59 24.80
CA THR A 339 -12.10 -2.51 25.53
C THR A 339 -11.90 -2.79 27.01
N ASP A 340 -12.94 -2.52 27.81
CA ASP A 340 -12.90 -2.67 29.27
C ASP A 340 -13.11 -4.11 29.78
N GLY A 341 -13.25 -5.09 28.88
CA GLY A 341 -13.42 -6.51 29.21
C GLY A 341 -13.30 -7.38 27.98
N GLU A 342 -13.32 -8.70 28.15
CA GLU A 342 -13.23 -9.62 27.02
C GLU A 342 -14.38 -9.41 26.04
N ILE A 343 -14.08 -9.39 24.75
CA ILE A 343 -15.08 -9.26 23.69
C ILE A 343 -15.73 -10.64 23.50
N LEU A 344 -17.04 -10.73 23.66
CA LEU A 344 -17.78 -11.98 23.52
C LEU A 344 -18.54 -12.08 22.19
N SER A 345 -18.77 -10.94 21.54
CA SER A 345 -19.45 -10.88 20.24
C SER A 345 -19.06 -9.63 19.47
N LEU A 346 -18.94 -9.77 18.15
CA LEU A 346 -18.53 -8.73 17.22
C LEU A 346 -19.38 -8.82 15.96
N LYS A 347 -19.83 -7.67 15.44
CA LYS A 347 -20.47 -7.55 14.12
C LYS A 347 -20.07 -6.25 13.42
N ILE A 348 -20.13 -6.26 12.10
CA ILE A 348 -19.90 -5.08 11.26
C ILE A 348 -21.03 -4.88 10.26
N SER A 349 -21.27 -3.63 9.86
CA SER A 349 -22.16 -3.34 8.73
C SER A 349 -21.50 -3.73 7.40
N LYS A 350 -22.28 -3.86 6.33
CA LYS A 350 -21.84 -4.40 5.03
C LYS A 350 -20.60 -3.69 4.44
N GLY A 351 -20.49 -2.38 4.64
CA GLY A 351 -19.35 -1.55 4.21
C GLY A 351 -18.32 -1.26 5.31
N CYS A 352 -18.42 -1.93 6.48
CA CYS A 352 -17.63 -1.64 7.67
C CYS A 352 -17.74 -0.17 8.16
N GLU A 353 -18.84 0.52 7.82
CA GLU A 353 -19.09 1.89 8.28
C GLU A 353 -19.41 1.95 9.78
N ARG A 354 -19.91 0.83 10.32
CA ARG A 354 -20.20 0.64 11.73
C ARG A 354 -19.71 -0.72 12.19
N ILE A 355 -19.18 -0.72 13.39
CA ILE A 355 -18.69 -1.91 14.08
C ILE A 355 -19.32 -1.89 15.46
N ILE A 356 -19.87 -3.02 15.90
CA ILE A 356 -20.41 -3.20 17.24
C ILE A 356 -19.70 -4.38 17.90
N CYS A 357 -19.27 -4.19 19.15
CA CYS A 357 -18.82 -5.29 20.00
C CYS A 357 -19.51 -5.27 21.36
N GLY A 358 -19.74 -6.46 21.90
CA GLY A 358 -20.25 -6.69 23.24
C GLY A 358 -19.19 -7.35 24.11
N CYS A 359 -19.05 -6.85 25.33
CA CYS A 359 -18.03 -7.30 26.27
C CYS A 359 -18.63 -8.09 27.44
N GLU A 360 -17.82 -8.97 28.04
CA GLU A 360 -18.11 -9.67 29.29
C GLU A 360 -18.39 -8.69 30.42
N SER A 361 -17.73 -7.53 30.40
CA SER A 361 -17.93 -6.47 31.39
C SER A 361 -19.36 -5.89 31.40
N GLY A 362 -20.17 -6.16 30.37
CA GLY A 362 -21.49 -5.54 30.18
C GLY A 362 -21.47 -4.29 29.30
N SER A 363 -20.30 -3.90 28.78
CA SER A 363 -20.18 -2.79 27.83
C SER A 363 -20.55 -3.20 26.41
N VAL A 364 -21.18 -2.25 25.68
CA VAL A 364 -21.37 -2.31 24.24
C VAL A 364 -20.70 -1.10 23.62
N TYR A 365 -19.79 -1.32 22.67
CA TYR A 365 -19.14 -0.26 21.93
C TYR A 365 -19.63 -0.23 20.49
N ILE A 366 -19.92 0.97 19.99
CA ILE A 366 -20.22 1.21 18.58
C ILE A 366 -19.17 2.15 18.03
N PHE A 367 -18.47 1.72 16.98
CA PHE A 367 -17.42 2.47 16.32
C PHE A 367 -17.84 2.91 14.92
N ASN A 368 -17.22 3.98 14.43
CA ASN A 368 -17.13 4.23 13.00
C ASN A 368 -15.97 3.42 12.36
N ARG A 369 -15.84 3.49 11.04
CA ARG A 369 -14.78 2.82 10.28
C ARG A 369 -13.36 3.22 10.71
N ASP A 370 -13.17 4.46 11.15
CA ASP A 370 -11.87 5.02 11.55
C ASP A 370 -11.47 4.65 12.99
N GLY A 371 -12.27 3.85 13.69
CA GLY A 371 -11.97 3.41 15.06
C GLY A 371 -12.42 4.39 16.15
N LYS A 372 -13.15 5.46 15.80
CA LYS A 372 -13.74 6.37 16.78
C LYS A 372 -14.96 5.72 17.42
N VAL A 373 -14.99 5.68 18.75
CA VAL A 373 -16.17 5.28 19.53
C VAL A 373 -17.26 6.34 19.35
N LEU A 374 -18.36 5.96 18.71
CA LEU A 374 -19.54 6.82 18.55
C LEU A 374 -20.42 6.79 19.79
N LYS A 375 -20.62 5.59 20.35
CA LYS A 375 -21.40 5.37 21.57
C LYS A 375 -20.82 4.21 22.37
N ARG A 376 -20.93 4.32 23.69
CA ARG A 376 -20.69 3.23 24.64
C ARG A 376 -21.92 3.11 25.54
N PHE A 377 -22.48 1.92 25.63
CA PHE A 377 -23.53 1.59 26.59
C PHE A 377 -22.96 0.68 27.67
N ARG A 378 -23.50 0.77 28.89
CA ARG A 378 -23.08 -0.04 30.03
C ARG A 378 -24.29 -0.72 30.64
N MET A 379 -24.32 -2.05 30.57
CA MET A 379 -25.32 -2.88 31.22
C MET A 379 -24.76 -3.49 32.50
N LYS A 380 -25.66 -3.94 33.39
CA LYS A 380 -25.27 -4.66 34.60
C LYS A 380 -24.80 -6.10 34.33
N ASP A 381 -25.20 -6.65 33.18
CA ASP A 381 -25.01 -8.04 32.82
C ASP A 381 -24.17 -8.16 31.54
N ARG A 382 -23.52 -9.32 31.35
CA ARG A 382 -22.60 -9.65 30.26
C ARG A 382 -23.30 -9.55 28.92
N ILE A 383 -22.63 -9.01 27.91
CA ILE A 383 -23.17 -8.94 26.55
C ILE A 383 -22.69 -10.14 25.74
N VAL A 384 -23.61 -11.00 25.33
CA VAL A 384 -23.29 -12.31 24.74
C VAL A 384 -23.46 -12.37 23.23
N LYS A 385 -24.31 -11.49 22.67
CA LYS A 385 -24.57 -11.40 21.23
C LYS A 385 -24.85 -9.96 20.86
N VAL A 386 -24.35 -9.55 19.71
CA VAL A 386 -24.62 -8.25 19.09
C VAL A 386 -25.06 -8.44 17.64
N GLY A 387 -25.79 -7.46 17.13
CA GLY A 387 -26.24 -7.36 15.74
C GLY A 387 -26.20 -5.90 15.28
N VAL A 388 -25.93 -5.70 14.00
CA VAL A 388 -25.97 -4.40 13.33
C VAL A 388 -26.63 -4.56 11.97
N SER A 389 -27.48 -3.61 11.59
CA SER A 389 -28.11 -3.60 10.28
C SER A 389 -27.07 -3.40 9.16
N PRO A 390 -27.31 -3.90 7.94
CA PRO A 390 -26.38 -3.78 6.82
C PRO A 390 -25.96 -2.33 6.49
N ASP A 391 -26.83 -1.35 6.75
CA ASP A 391 -26.62 0.09 6.58
C ASP A 391 -26.01 0.78 7.82
N GLY A 392 -25.79 0.07 8.93
CA GLY A 392 -25.19 0.60 10.15
C GLY A 392 -26.06 1.57 10.95
N LYS A 393 -27.38 1.59 10.72
CA LYS A 393 -28.28 2.54 11.41
C LYS A 393 -29.04 1.94 12.58
N PHE A 394 -29.11 0.62 12.68
CA PHE A 394 -29.82 -0.07 13.75
C PHE A 394 -28.95 -1.14 14.37
N PHE A 395 -29.05 -1.28 15.69
CA PHE A 395 -28.21 -2.15 16.50
C PHE A 395 -29.09 -2.90 17.50
N ALA A 396 -28.71 -4.13 17.80
CA ALA A 396 -29.32 -4.90 18.87
C ALA A 396 -28.27 -5.73 19.61
N TRP A 397 -28.53 -6.03 20.88
CA TRP A 397 -27.68 -6.91 21.68
C TRP A 397 -28.45 -7.63 22.76
N GLY A 398 -27.98 -8.84 23.08
CA GLY A 398 -28.50 -9.68 24.15
C GLY A 398 -27.59 -9.71 25.36
N THR A 399 -28.19 -9.75 26.53
CA THR A 399 -27.48 -10.06 27.78
C THR A 399 -27.57 -11.54 28.12
N LEU A 400 -26.72 -12.02 29.03
CA LEU A 400 -26.73 -13.41 29.50
C LEU A 400 -28.07 -13.81 30.14
N GLU A 401 -28.68 -12.93 30.93
CA GLU A 401 -29.99 -13.11 31.57
C GLU A 401 -31.18 -12.94 30.59
N GLY A 402 -30.92 -12.78 29.29
CA GLY A 402 -31.96 -12.78 28.28
C GLY A 402 -32.79 -11.51 28.20
N LYS A 403 -32.15 -10.35 28.44
CA LYS A 403 -32.70 -9.06 28.06
C LYS A 403 -32.14 -8.66 26.70
N ILE A 404 -33.02 -8.36 25.75
CA ILE A 404 -32.62 -7.80 24.46
C ILE A 404 -32.74 -6.28 24.51
N TYR A 405 -31.72 -5.61 23.99
CA TYR A 405 -31.69 -4.16 23.79
C TYR A 405 -31.58 -3.86 22.31
N PHE A 406 -32.16 -2.76 21.87
CA PHE A 406 -32.08 -2.32 20.49
C PHE A 406 -32.19 -0.80 20.37
N THR A 407 -31.50 -0.25 19.37
CA THR A 407 -31.34 1.20 19.22
C THR A 407 -31.00 1.62 17.81
N ASP A 408 -31.30 2.87 17.50
CA ASP A 408 -30.86 3.62 16.32
C ASP A 408 -29.79 4.68 16.64
N LEU A 409 -29.06 4.51 17.74
CA LEU A 409 -28.11 5.45 18.36
C LEU A 409 -28.73 6.61 19.15
N PHE A 410 -30.01 6.92 18.92
CA PHE A 410 -30.71 8.00 19.60
C PHE A 410 -31.62 7.48 20.69
N THR A 411 -32.41 6.45 20.38
CA THR A 411 -33.38 5.87 21.31
C THR A 411 -32.99 4.45 21.69
N LEU A 412 -32.82 4.17 22.98
CA LEU A 412 -32.56 2.83 23.50
C LEU A 412 -33.85 2.21 24.01
N LYS A 413 -34.18 1.01 23.51
CA LYS A 413 -35.33 0.20 23.93
C LYS A 413 -34.86 -1.16 24.42
N SER A 414 -35.71 -1.85 25.18
CA SER A 414 -35.39 -3.18 25.68
C SER A 414 -36.62 -4.04 25.97
N LYS A 415 -36.46 -5.37 25.91
CA LYS A 415 -37.49 -6.36 26.26
C LYS A 415 -36.85 -7.50 27.04
N LYS A 416 -37.52 -7.98 28.09
CA LYS A 416 -37.07 -9.16 28.86
C LYS A 416 -37.69 -10.41 28.26
N ILE A 417 -36.84 -11.36 27.85
CA ILE A 417 -37.24 -12.65 27.26
C ILE A 417 -36.96 -13.80 28.23
N GLY A 418 -35.89 -13.69 29.04
CA GLY A 418 -35.64 -14.59 30.18
C GLY A 418 -34.66 -15.74 29.94
N ASN A 419 -33.95 -15.77 28.81
CA ASN A 419 -32.84 -16.70 28.59
C ASN A 419 -31.84 -16.17 27.53
N LEU A 420 -30.63 -16.75 27.51
CA LEU A 420 -29.49 -16.35 26.69
C LEU A 420 -29.84 -16.30 25.19
N ILE A 421 -29.60 -15.15 24.57
CA ILE A 421 -29.76 -14.93 23.14
C ILE A 421 -28.65 -15.66 22.38
N ARG A 422 -29.02 -16.52 21.42
CA ARG A 422 -28.09 -17.36 20.64
C ARG A 422 -27.67 -16.71 19.32
N GLY A 423 -28.56 -15.96 18.70
CA GLY A 423 -28.30 -15.24 17.44
C GLY A 423 -29.22 -14.03 17.30
N ILE A 424 -28.77 -13.06 16.50
CA ILE A 424 -29.50 -11.85 16.15
C ILE A 424 -29.27 -11.59 14.67
N GLY A 425 -30.34 -11.49 13.88
CA GLY A 425 -30.32 -11.06 12.48
C GLY A 425 -31.05 -9.73 12.33
N ILE A 426 -30.58 -8.82 11.47
CA ILE A 426 -31.19 -7.50 11.30
C ILE A 426 -31.29 -7.16 9.82
N CYS A 427 -32.49 -6.84 9.33
CA CYS A 427 -32.65 -6.45 7.92
C CYS A 427 -32.22 -5.00 7.68
N LYS A 428 -32.24 -4.55 6.42
CA LYS A 428 -31.83 -3.18 6.06
C LYS A 428 -32.66 -2.14 6.82
N ASN A 429 -31.99 -1.09 7.33
CA ASN A 429 -32.55 -0.01 8.16
C ASN A 429 -33.16 -0.47 9.51
N GLY A 430 -33.02 -1.76 9.87
CA GLY A 430 -33.65 -2.34 11.06
C GLY A 430 -35.16 -2.32 11.02
N LYS A 431 -35.78 -2.42 9.83
CA LYS A 431 -37.25 -2.52 9.70
C LYS A 431 -37.78 -3.69 10.52
N PHE A 432 -37.10 -4.82 10.40
CA PHE A 432 -37.30 -6.03 11.18
C PHE A 432 -35.97 -6.55 11.70
N PHE A 433 -36.03 -7.26 12.81
CA PHE A 433 -34.92 -8.04 13.32
C PHE A 433 -35.43 -9.36 13.91
N THR A 434 -34.56 -10.36 13.89
CA THR A 434 -34.82 -11.67 14.46
C THR A 434 -33.85 -11.94 15.58
N PHE A 435 -34.29 -12.70 16.56
CA PHE A 435 -33.42 -13.20 17.60
C PHE A 435 -33.84 -14.60 18.03
N ALA A 436 -32.87 -15.40 18.42
CA ALA A 436 -33.07 -16.78 18.82
C ALA A 436 -32.78 -16.98 20.31
N VAL A 437 -33.63 -17.73 20.99
CA VAL A 437 -33.48 -18.11 22.40
C VAL A 437 -33.81 -19.59 22.53
N ASN A 438 -32.83 -20.39 22.96
CA ASN A 438 -32.92 -21.86 22.99
C ASN A 438 -33.41 -22.45 21.67
N ASN A 439 -34.62 -22.99 21.63
CA ASN A 439 -35.26 -23.57 20.45
C ASN A 439 -36.32 -22.66 19.81
N ARG A 440 -36.42 -21.39 20.21
CA ARG A 440 -37.38 -20.42 19.67
C ARG A 440 -36.71 -19.32 18.87
N VAL A 441 -37.35 -18.92 17.78
CA VAL A 441 -36.99 -17.74 16.98
C VAL A 441 -38.14 -16.75 17.01
N TYR A 442 -37.80 -15.48 17.19
CA TYR A 442 -38.74 -14.37 17.23
C TYR A 442 -38.47 -13.45 16.03
N TYR A 443 -39.54 -12.96 15.39
CA TYR A 443 -39.48 -11.94 14.36
C TYR A 443 -40.19 -10.68 14.85
N ALA A 444 -39.46 -9.58 14.93
CA ALA A 444 -39.95 -8.35 15.52
C ALA A 444 -39.67 -7.14 14.64
N ASP A 445 -40.50 -6.10 14.77
CA ASP A 445 -40.24 -4.80 14.17
C ASP A 445 -39.27 -3.94 15.00
N ARG A 446 -38.90 -2.79 14.45
CA ARG A 446 -38.07 -1.78 15.14
C ARG A 446 -38.64 -1.26 16.47
N LYS A 447 -39.93 -1.46 16.76
CA LYS A 447 -40.55 -1.09 18.03
C LYS A 447 -40.44 -2.21 19.08
N GLY A 448 -40.11 -3.43 18.66
CA GLY A 448 -40.06 -4.62 19.51
C GLY A 448 -41.38 -5.39 19.59
N GLU A 449 -42.32 -5.08 18.69
CA GLU A 449 -43.55 -5.83 18.48
C GLU A 449 -43.21 -7.14 17.78
N ILE A 450 -43.66 -8.27 18.34
CA ILE A 450 -43.38 -9.61 17.81
C ILE A 450 -44.53 -9.97 16.88
N PHE A 451 -44.23 -10.21 15.61
CA PHE A 451 -45.22 -10.64 14.61
C PHE A 451 -45.44 -12.14 14.68
N TRP A 452 -44.37 -12.90 14.86
CA TRP A 452 -44.43 -14.32 15.12
C TRP A 452 -43.28 -14.78 16.00
N GLU A 453 -43.55 -15.86 16.73
CA GLU A 453 -42.55 -16.69 17.38
C GLU A 453 -42.74 -18.13 16.91
N ARG A 454 -41.65 -18.88 16.76
CA ARG A 454 -41.71 -20.27 16.32
C ARG A 454 -40.73 -21.12 17.11
N GLU A 455 -41.23 -22.26 17.58
CA GLU A 455 -40.46 -23.28 18.28
C GLU A 455 -40.00 -24.39 17.33
N PHE A 456 -38.78 -24.88 17.54
CA PHE A 456 -38.14 -25.95 16.78
C PHE A 456 -37.85 -27.16 17.67
N PRO A 457 -37.75 -28.38 17.09
CA PRO A 457 -37.38 -29.59 17.84
C PRO A 457 -35.88 -29.65 18.17
N PHE A 458 -35.13 -28.58 17.95
CA PHE A 458 -33.69 -28.47 18.17
C PHE A 458 -33.34 -27.08 18.68
N TRP A 459 -32.18 -26.96 19.34
CA TRP A 459 -31.65 -25.67 19.74
C TRP A 459 -31.13 -24.89 18.53
N VAL A 460 -31.46 -23.61 18.49
CA VAL A 460 -31.03 -22.67 17.45
C VAL A 460 -29.69 -22.07 17.84
N SER A 461 -28.71 -22.19 16.96
CA SER A 461 -27.35 -21.67 17.17
C SER A 461 -27.02 -20.47 16.28
N ALA A 462 -27.71 -20.31 15.16
CA ALA A 462 -27.55 -19.16 14.27
C ALA A 462 -28.91 -18.74 13.69
N VAL A 463 -29.09 -17.44 13.50
CA VAL A 463 -30.23 -16.86 12.79
C VAL A 463 -29.73 -15.68 11.95
N GLU A 464 -30.26 -15.52 10.76
CA GLU A 464 -30.01 -14.37 9.89
C GLU A 464 -31.27 -14.03 9.09
N ILE A 465 -31.44 -12.77 8.71
CA ILE A 465 -32.61 -12.28 7.96
C ILE A 465 -32.15 -11.61 6.66
N SER A 466 -32.88 -11.81 5.57
CA SER A 466 -32.61 -11.16 4.29
C SER A 466 -32.72 -9.64 4.41
N GLN A 467 -31.99 -8.92 3.54
CA GLN A 467 -31.98 -7.45 3.57
C GLN A 467 -33.38 -6.81 3.44
N ASP A 468 -34.30 -7.44 2.72
CA ASP A 468 -35.68 -7.00 2.53
C ASP A 468 -36.63 -7.41 3.68
N GLY A 469 -36.18 -8.31 4.56
CA GLY A 469 -36.94 -8.82 5.70
C GLY A 469 -37.91 -9.94 5.38
N ARG A 470 -37.92 -10.48 4.14
CA ARG A 470 -38.85 -11.53 3.71
C ARG A 470 -38.46 -12.92 4.16
N ASP A 471 -37.18 -13.18 4.32
CA ASP A 471 -36.68 -14.52 4.61
C ASP A 471 -35.82 -14.55 5.86
N VAL A 472 -36.13 -15.48 6.75
CA VAL A 472 -35.36 -15.80 7.94
C VAL A 472 -34.71 -17.17 7.72
N TYR A 473 -33.42 -17.24 7.97
CA TYR A 473 -32.63 -18.47 7.90
C TYR A 473 -32.15 -18.85 9.29
N ILE A 474 -32.28 -20.13 9.60
CA ILE A 474 -32.05 -20.70 10.92
C ILE A 474 -31.07 -21.85 10.80
N GLY A 475 -30.09 -21.87 11.69
CA GLY A 475 -29.11 -22.95 11.86
C GLY A 475 -29.26 -23.58 13.24
N GLY A 476 -29.38 -24.91 13.26
CA GLY A 476 -29.53 -25.70 14.48
C GLY A 476 -28.21 -26.29 15.00
N GLU A 477 -28.19 -26.65 16.29
CA GLU A 477 -27.06 -27.35 16.91
C GLU A 477 -26.83 -28.76 16.37
N ASN A 478 -27.87 -29.37 15.78
CA ASN A 478 -27.84 -30.68 15.13
C ASN A 478 -27.61 -30.62 13.61
N GLY A 479 -27.24 -29.45 13.09
CA GLY A 479 -27.00 -29.23 11.66
C GLY A 479 -28.24 -28.94 10.81
N GLU A 480 -29.42 -28.80 11.41
CA GLU A 480 -30.63 -28.39 10.69
C GLU A 480 -30.48 -26.98 10.11
N ILE A 481 -30.94 -26.81 8.87
CA ILE A 481 -30.98 -25.54 8.15
C ILE A 481 -32.42 -25.31 7.70
N VAL A 482 -33.02 -24.20 8.12
CA VAL A 482 -34.42 -23.89 7.83
C VAL A 482 -34.54 -22.49 7.25
N ASN A 483 -35.34 -22.34 6.20
CA ASN A 483 -35.77 -21.05 5.67
C ASN A 483 -37.26 -20.85 5.96
N ILE A 484 -37.58 -19.66 6.46
CA ILE A 484 -38.91 -19.25 6.88
C ILE A 484 -39.24 -17.91 6.24
N ASN A 485 -40.46 -17.74 5.76
CA ASN A 485 -40.92 -16.46 5.19
C ASN A 485 -41.34 -15.47 6.29
N GLU A 486 -41.69 -14.24 5.90
CA GLU A 486 -42.09 -13.17 6.80
C GLU A 486 -43.36 -13.47 7.60
N GLU A 487 -44.19 -14.39 7.12
CA GLU A 487 -45.42 -14.86 7.77
C GLU A 487 -45.15 -15.96 8.81
N GLY A 488 -43.91 -16.45 8.89
CA GLY A 488 -43.53 -17.51 9.82
C GLY A 488 -43.69 -18.92 9.25
N ASN A 489 -43.97 -19.09 7.95
CA ASN A 489 -44.10 -20.38 7.27
C ASN A 489 -42.74 -20.95 6.82
N ILE A 490 -42.51 -22.25 7.00
CA ILE A 490 -41.28 -22.90 6.49
C ILE A 490 -41.39 -23.02 4.98
N VAL A 491 -40.43 -22.41 4.28
CA VAL A 491 -40.31 -22.47 2.82
C VAL A 491 -39.55 -23.75 2.42
N TRP A 492 -38.44 -24.03 3.10
CA TRP A 492 -37.68 -25.26 2.92
C TRP A 492 -36.81 -25.58 4.14
N SER A 493 -36.40 -26.85 4.23
CA SER A 493 -35.43 -27.35 5.22
C SER A 493 -34.42 -28.28 4.58
N LYS A 494 -33.20 -28.27 5.12
CA LYS A 494 -32.08 -29.16 4.76
C LYS A 494 -31.34 -29.56 6.02
N ARG A 495 -30.63 -30.68 5.97
CA ARG A 495 -29.85 -31.18 7.10
C ARG A 495 -28.37 -31.31 6.74
N GLY A 496 -27.54 -30.59 7.49
CA GLY A 496 -26.09 -30.72 7.51
C GLY A 496 -25.62 -31.78 8.52
N ARG A 497 -24.32 -31.80 8.80
CA ARG A 497 -23.71 -32.78 9.72
C ARG A 497 -23.53 -32.25 11.13
N ASN A 498 -23.06 -31.01 11.25
CA ASN A 498 -22.61 -30.41 12.50
C ASN A 498 -23.33 -29.10 12.81
N LYS A 499 -23.22 -28.65 14.06
CA LYS A 499 -23.79 -27.38 14.57
C LYS A 499 -23.49 -26.21 13.64
N ILE A 500 -24.53 -25.53 13.16
CA ILE A 500 -24.39 -24.34 12.32
C ILE A 500 -24.09 -23.13 13.20
N ILE A 501 -22.93 -22.51 13.01
CA ILE A 501 -22.48 -21.37 13.84
C ILE A 501 -22.67 -20.03 13.15
N ARG A 502 -22.81 -20.01 11.81
CA ARG A 502 -22.91 -18.78 11.05
C ARG A 502 -23.72 -18.97 9.78
N ILE A 503 -24.49 -17.94 9.45
CA ILE A 503 -25.20 -17.78 8.19
C ILE A 503 -24.75 -16.45 7.60
N LYS A 504 -24.48 -16.39 6.29
CA LYS A 504 -23.99 -15.18 5.63
C LYS A 504 -24.57 -15.05 4.22
N PHE A 505 -25.11 -13.88 3.88
CA PHE A 505 -25.53 -13.57 2.52
C PHE A 505 -24.38 -13.06 1.64
N SER A 506 -24.49 -13.28 0.34
CA SER A 506 -23.77 -12.47 -0.65
C SER A 506 -24.34 -11.05 -0.62
N PRO A 507 -23.56 -10.02 -0.95
CA PRO A 507 -24.05 -8.64 -1.02
C PRO A 507 -25.27 -8.41 -1.88
N ASP A 508 -25.43 -9.16 -2.96
CA ASP A 508 -26.57 -9.09 -3.86
C ASP A 508 -27.75 -9.98 -3.42
N GLU A 509 -27.62 -10.67 -2.28
CA GLU A 509 -28.61 -11.58 -1.69
C GLU A 509 -28.96 -12.79 -2.58
N LYS A 510 -28.23 -13.05 -3.67
CA LYS A 510 -28.50 -14.22 -4.53
C LYS A 510 -28.02 -15.53 -3.94
N PHE A 511 -27.00 -15.47 -3.08
CA PHE A 511 -26.40 -16.62 -2.43
C PHE A 511 -26.40 -16.44 -0.93
N LEU A 512 -26.40 -17.56 -0.22
CA LEU A 512 -26.14 -17.58 1.21
C LEU A 512 -25.29 -18.79 1.58
N SER A 513 -24.45 -18.62 2.60
CA SER A 513 -23.63 -19.68 3.14
C SER A 513 -24.01 -20.06 4.56
N PHE A 514 -23.88 -21.34 4.86
CA PHE A 514 -24.04 -21.94 6.18
C PHE A 514 -22.71 -22.55 6.59
N GLU A 515 -22.17 -22.09 7.70
CA GLU A 515 -20.89 -22.53 8.26
C GLU A 515 -21.14 -23.36 9.52
N ASP A 516 -20.55 -24.55 9.59
CA ASP A 516 -20.57 -25.39 10.78
C ASP A 516 -19.42 -25.09 11.75
N ILE A 517 -19.44 -25.73 12.92
CA ILE A 517 -18.43 -25.52 13.97
C ILE A 517 -17.00 -25.86 13.56
N ASP A 518 -16.81 -26.69 12.54
CA ASP A 518 -15.49 -27.04 11.99
C ASP A 518 -15.06 -26.06 10.87
N GLY A 519 -15.93 -25.12 10.51
CA GLY A 519 -15.74 -24.14 9.44
C GLY A 519 -16.14 -24.67 8.05
N ASN A 520 -16.68 -25.89 7.94
CA ASN A 520 -17.19 -26.37 6.66
C ASN A 520 -18.34 -25.47 6.24
N THR A 521 -18.28 -24.99 5.01
CA THR A 521 -19.23 -24.02 4.50
C THR A 521 -19.94 -24.60 3.29
N VAL A 522 -21.28 -24.57 3.30
CA VAL A 522 -22.10 -24.90 2.14
C VAL A 522 -22.80 -23.63 1.66
N VAL A 523 -22.76 -23.38 0.35
CA VAL A 523 -23.42 -22.22 -0.28
C VAL A 523 -24.64 -22.69 -1.06
N PHE A 524 -25.77 -22.02 -0.85
CA PHE A 524 -27.00 -22.23 -1.60
C PHE A 524 -27.39 -20.98 -2.39
N ASP A 525 -28.14 -21.17 -3.47
CA ASP A 525 -28.95 -20.11 -4.07
C ASP A 525 -30.27 -19.92 -3.28
N ARG A 526 -31.06 -18.92 -3.68
CA ARG A 526 -32.38 -18.63 -3.09
C ARG A 526 -33.42 -19.73 -3.30
N ASN A 527 -33.19 -20.66 -4.23
CA ASN A 527 -34.06 -21.80 -4.53
C ASN A 527 -33.60 -23.09 -3.81
N ALA A 528 -32.74 -22.97 -2.80
CA ALA A 528 -32.18 -24.09 -2.03
C ALA A 528 -31.33 -25.07 -2.86
N ARG A 529 -30.79 -24.63 -4.01
CA ARG A 529 -29.83 -25.41 -4.80
C ARG A 529 -28.43 -25.19 -4.25
N LYS A 530 -27.70 -26.28 -3.98
CA LYS A 530 -26.31 -26.22 -3.51
C LYS A 530 -25.41 -25.75 -4.65
N MET A 531 -24.73 -24.64 -4.45
CA MET A 531 -23.87 -24.00 -5.45
C MET A 531 -22.39 -24.29 -5.21
N ALA A 532 -21.96 -24.36 -3.95
CA ALA A 532 -20.57 -24.62 -3.60
C ALA A 532 -20.44 -25.25 -2.21
N GLU A 533 -19.27 -25.81 -1.96
CA GLU A 533 -18.83 -26.21 -0.63
C GLU A 533 -17.33 -25.90 -0.46
N LEU A 534 -16.97 -25.55 0.77
CA LEU A 534 -15.60 -25.28 1.20
C LEU A 534 -15.32 -26.05 2.49
N VAL A 535 -14.27 -26.87 2.45
CA VAL A 535 -13.65 -27.45 3.65
C VAL A 535 -12.43 -26.59 4.00
N PRO A 536 -12.31 -26.07 5.24
CA PRO A 536 -11.19 -25.23 5.62
C PRO A 536 -9.84 -25.91 5.38
N GLY A 537 -8.86 -25.16 4.91
CA GLY A 537 -7.53 -25.69 4.62
C GLY A 537 -7.40 -26.48 3.32
N SER A 538 -8.50 -26.90 2.68
CA SER A 538 -8.44 -27.57 1.36
C SER A 538 -7.77 -26.69 0.29
N GLU A 539 -7.16 -27.34 -0.71
CA GLU A 539 -6.54 -26.67 -1.88
C GLU A 539 -7.53 -26.45 -3.03
N LYS A 540 -8.84 -26.53 -2.75
CA LYS A 540 -9.88 -26.41 -3.78
C LYS A 540 -9.77 -25.05 -4.48
N LYS A 541 -9.53 -25.09 -5.79
CA LYS A 541 -9.43 -23.88 -6.62
C LYS A 541 -10.84 -23.48 -7.06
N PHE A 542 -11.30 -22.31 -6.62
CA PHE A 542 -12.59 -21.73 -7.04
C PHE A 542 -12.45 -20.93 -8.34
N THR A 543 -11.79 -21.50 -9.35
CA THR A 543 -11.71 -20.89 -10.69
C THR A 543 -13.05 -21.10 -11.40
N SER A 544 -13.66 -20.04 -11.94
CA SER A 544 -14.97 -19.99 -12.67
C SER A 544 -16.25 -19.66 -11.88
N PHE A 545 -16.16 -19.33 -10.58
CA PHE A 545 -17.33 -18.87 -9.83
C PHE A 545 -17.56 -17.36 -9.99
N SER A 546 -18.80 -16.90 -9.83
CA SER A 546 -19.08 -15.45 -9.78
C SER A 546 -18.53 -14.81 -8.51
N SER A 547 -18.12 -13.54 -8.57
CA SER A 547 -17.59 -12.80 -7.41
C SER A 547 -18.57 -12.84 -6.23
N GLU A 548 -19.87 -12.75 -6.48
CA GLU A 548 -20.92 -12.75 -5.45
C GLU A 548 -20.98 -14.06 -4.68
N LEU A 549 -20.82 -15.19 -5.36
CA LEU A 549 -20.73 -16.49 -4.71
C LEU A 549 -19.44 -16.60 -3.89
N LEU A 550 -18.30 -16.15 -4.44
CA LEU A 550 -17.02 -16.17 -3.71
C LEU A 550 -17.07 -15.31 -2.44
N GLN A 551 -17.82 -14.22 -2.43
CA GLN A 551 -18.02 -13.37 -1.24
C GLN A 551 -18.72 -14.11 -0.09
N CYS A 552 -19.54 -15.14 -0.36
CA CYS A 552 -20.09 -16.03 0.66
C CYS A 552 -19.04 -16.93 1.31
N LEU A 553 -17.86 -17.08 0.70
CA LEU A 553 -16.73 -17.88 1.15
C LEU A 553 -15.61 -17.06 1.82
N THR A 554 -15.77 -15.73 1.96
CA THR A 554 -14.80 -14.86 2.66
C THR A 554 -15.11 -14.73 4.16
N GLY A 555 -14.10 -14.40 4.96
CA GLY A 555 -14.17 -14.33 6.44
C GLY A 555 -13.42 -15.48 7.13
N LYS A 556 -13.40 -15.49 8.46
CA LYS A 556 -12.82 -16.57 9.27
C LYS A 556 -13.68 -17.84 9.15
N ARG A 557 -13.02 -18.97 8.89
CA ARG A 557 -13.56 -20.35 8.87
C ARG A 557 -12.51 -21.30 9.43
N GLY A 558 -12.85 -22.00 10.50
CA GLY A 558 -11.87 -22.76 11.27
C GLY A 558 -10.67 -21.88 11.65
N ASN A 559 -9.46 -22.34 11.32
CA ASN A 559 -8.20 -21.62 11.58
C ASN A 559 -7.77 -20.71 10.42
N PHE A 560 -8.60 -20.49 9.40
CA PHE A 560 -8.22 -19.71 8.22
C PHE A 560 -9.10 -18.46 8.06
N PHE A 561 -8.50 -17.39 7.55
CA PHE A 561 -9.20 -16.20 7.09
C PHE A 561 -9.17 -16.14 5.57
N TYR A 562 -10.36 -16.11 4.95
CA TYR A 562 -10.53 -16.13 3.50
C TYR A 562 -10.88 -14.74 2.94
N PHE A 563 -10.28 -14.37 1.81
CA PHE A 563 -10.48 -13.07 1.16
C PHE A 563 -10.27 -13.17 -0.36
N LEU A 564 -10.77 -12.18 -1.12
CA LEU A 564 -10.70 -12.21 -2.58
C LEU A 564 -9.44 -11.56 -3.14
N SER A 565 -9.01 -12.07 -4.31
CA SER A 565 -8.01 -11.44 -5.18
C SER A 565 -8.39 -10.00 -5.59
N PRO A 566 -7.45 -9.19 -6.11
CA PRO A 566 -7.76 -7.87 -6.68
C PRO A 566 -8.88 -7.94 -7.72
N SER A 567 -8.80 -8.92 -8.63
CA SER A 567 -9.74 -9.24 -9.70
C SER A 567 -11.03 -9.94 -9.25
N GLU A 568 -11.13 -10.35 -7.97
CA GLU A 568 -12.32 -10.98 -7.37
C GLU A 568 -12.77 -12.31 -8.00
N ASP A 569 -11.84 -12.99 -8.66
CA ASP A 569 -12.00 -14.27 -9.36
C ASP A 569 -11.40 -15.46 -8.58
N LYS A 570 -10.68 -15.20 -7.49
CA LYS A 570 -9.98 -16.20 -6.67
C LYS A 570 -10.16 -15.92 -5.19
N VAL A 571 -10.18 -17.00 -4.40
CA VAL A 571 -10.20 -16.94 -2.94
C VAL A 571 -8.81 -17.29 -2.40
N TRP A 572 -8.25 -16.38 -1.62
CA TRP A 572 -7.03 -16.56 -0.85
C TRP A 572 -7.33 -16.90 0.59
N LYS A 573 -6.37 -17.52 1.27
CA LYS A 573 -6.47 -17.86 2.69
C LYS A 573 -5.19 -17.48 3.44
N TYR A 574 -5.36 -17.09 4.70
CA TYR A 574 -4.28 -16.88 5.67
C TYR A 574 -4.57 -17.71 6.92
N GLU A 575 -3.55 -18.34 7.51
CA GLU A 575 -3.73 -19.06 8.78
C GLU A 575 -3.77 -18.08 9.95
N VAL A 576 -4.84 -18.14 10.72
CA VAL A 576 -5.13 -17.23 11.83
C VAL A 576 -4.49 -17.75 13.10
N GLU A 577 -3.80 -16.89 13.82
CA GLU A 577 -3.22 -17.21 15.12
C GLU A 577 -4.30 -17.62 16.13
N ARG A 578 -4.03 -18.65 16.94
CA ARG A 578 -5.00 -19.25 17.88
C ARG A 578 -5.64 -18.27 18.88
N LYS A 579 -4.95 -17.17 19.18
CA LYS A 579 -5.42 -16.12 20.11
C LYS A 579 -6.56 -15.27 19.55
N VAL A 580 -6.79 -15.28 18.23
CA VAL A 580 -7.86 -14.48 17.61
C VAL A 580 -9.22 -15.17 17.76
N SER A 581 -10.00 -14.66 18.71
CA SER A 581 -11.34 -15.14 19.06
C SER A 581 -12.35 -14.96 17.91
N PHE A 582 -12.52 -13.73 17.40
CA PHE A 582 -13.51 -13.39 16.37
C PHE A 582 -12.87 -12.66 15.19
N ILE A 583 -13.39 -12.89 13.99
CA ILE A 583 -13.11 -12.05 12.82
C ILE A 583 -14.40 -11.81 12.03
N GLU A 584 -14.74 -10.54 11.86
CA GLU A 584 -15.81 -10.08 10.97
C GLU A 584 -15.17 -9.30 9.82
N SER A 585 -15.63 -9.51 8.60
CA SER A 585 -15.03 -8.91 7.41
C SER A 585 -16.04 -8.36 6.44
N THR A 586 -15.61 -7.37 5.68
CA THR A 586 -16.34 -6.93 4.49
C THR A 586 -16.58 -8.11 3.54
N PRO A 587 -17.56 -8.03 2.62
CA PRO A 587 -17.89 -9.13 1.73
C PRO A 587 -16.70 -9.66 0.90
N LYS A 588 -15.77 -8.77 0.52
CA LYS A 588 -14.57 -9.13 -0.22
C LYS A 588 -13.44 -9.70 0.67
N GLY A 589 -13.57 -9.60 1.99
CA GLY A 589 -12.52 -9.98 2.93
C GLY A 589 -11.30 -9.06 2.95
N LYS A 590 -11.28 -7.98 2.15
CA LYS A 590 -10.16 -7.03 2.05
C LYS A 590 -10.02 -6.15 3.29
N GLU A 591 -11.08 -5.98 4.05
CA GLU A 591 -11.08 -5.31 5.35
C GLU A 591 -11.80 -6.16 6.38
N ALA A 592 -11.24 -6.25 7.58
CA ALA A 592 -11.75 -7.05 8.67
C ALA A 592 -11.48 -6.43 10.04
N ILE A 593 -12.36 -6.73 11.00
CA ILE A 593 -12.13 -6.51 12.43
C ILE A 593 -11.84 -7.85 13.08
N ALA A 594 -10.68 -7.96 13.71
CA ALA A 594 -10.30 -9.10 14.52
C ALA A 594 -10.38 -8.73 16.01
N ALA A 595 -10.80 -9.68 16.84
CA ALA A 595 -10.83 -9.55 18.29
C ALA A 595 -9.89 -10.58 18.95
N GLU A 596 -9.08 -10.12 19.90
CA GLU A 596 -8.17 -10.93 20.70
C GLU A 596 -8.34 -10.54 22.18
N GLY A 597 -9.09 -11.35 22.93
CA GLY A 597 -9.49 -11.02 24.30
C GLY A 597 -10.24 -9.70 24.35
N LYS A 598 -9.66 -8.68 24.99
CA LYS A 598 -10.21 -7.31 25.07
C LYS A 598 -9.80 -6.37 23.93
N ASN A 599 -8.93 -6.82 23.02
CA ASN A 599 -8.38 -5.97 21.96
C ASN A 599 -9.14 -6.16 20.64
N LEU A 600 -9.44 -5.05 19.97
CA LEU A 600 -9.92 -4.99 18.59
C LEU A 600 -8.80 -4.51 17.67
N PHE A 601 -8.72 -5.10 16.48
CA PHE A 601 -7.81 -4.70 15.42
C PHE A 601 -8.57 -4.52 14.11
N PHE A 602 -8.51 -3.34 13.51
CA PHE A 602 -8.93 -3.14 12.13
C PHE A 602 -7.76 -3.48 11.21
N ILE A 603 -8.00 -4.43 10.33
CA ILE A 603 -7.02 -4.97 9.41
C ILE A 603 -7.48 -4.72 7.98
N SER A 604 -6.58 -4.26 7.13
CA SER A 604 -6.78 -4.26 5.68
C SER A 604 -5.75 -5.14 5.00
N ILE A 605 -6.21 -5.85 3.97
CA ILE A 605 -5.38 -6.60 3.04
C ILE A 605 -5.09 -5.69 1.86
N GLU A 606 -3.83 -5.32 1.73
CA GLU A 606 -3.33 -4.57 0.60
C GLU A 606 -2.59 -5.53 -0.34
N TRP A 607 -2.61 -5.24 -1.63
CA TRP A 607 -1.94 -6.04 -2.67
C TRP A 607 -0.81 -5.23 -3.26
N LYS A 608 0.39 -5.81 -3.31
CA LYS A 608 1.62 -5.18 -3.83
C LYS A 608 2.49 -6.19 -4.55
#